data_AF-A0A377C585-F1
#
_entry.id   AF-A0A377C585-F1
#
_cell.length_a   1.000
_cell.length_b   1.000
_cell.length_c   1.000
_cell.angle_alpha   90.00
_cell.angle_beta   90.00
_cell.angle_gamma   90.00
#
_symmetry.space_group_name_H-M   'P 1'
#
loop_
_entity.id
_entity.type
_entity.pdbx_description
1 polymer ?
#
loop_
_entity_poly.entity_id
_entity_poly.type
_entity_poly.pdbx_seq_one_letter_code
_entity_poly.pdbx_strand_id
1 'polypeptide(L)'
;MVMRDSEALSVLYGVWGYEVPADSAWCDQAVRAGLACKSGNASLQTLVDQNLPWIASLKVGDKKLPVVVVRVGEASVDVLVGQQTWTLTHKWFESVWTGDYLLLWKMSPEGESTITRDSSEEEILWLETMLNRALHISTEPSAEWRPLLVEKIKQFQKSHHLKTDGVVGFSTLVHLWQVAGESAYLYRDEANISPETTVKGK
;
A
#
# COMPACT_ATOMS: atom_id res chain seq x y z
N MET A 1 8.16 -26.79 1.89
CA MET A 1 8.51 -26.18 0.60
C MET A 1 8.94 -24.75 0.87
N VAL A 2 10.05 -24.29 0.32
CA VAL A 2 10.52 -22.90 0.50
C VAL A 2 10.11 -22.13 -0.74
N MET A 3 9.40 -21.01 -0.56
CA MET A 3 8.99 -20.14 -1.65
C MET A 3 10.20 -19.42 -2.25
N ARG A 4 10.23 -19.24 -3.57
CA ARG A 4 11.23 -18.42 -4.28
C ARG A 4 10.75 -16.97 -4.39
N ASP A 5 11.65 -16.03 -4.69
CA ASP A 5 11.30 -14.60 -4.80
C ASP A 5 10.20 -14.33 -5.82
N SER A 6 10.23 -15.00 -6.97
CA SER A 6 9.21 -14.82 -8.02
C SER A 6 7.85 -15.44 -7.64
N GLU A 7 7.85 -16.48 -6.82
CA GLU A 7 6.61 -17.03 -6.23
C GLU A 7 6.04 -16.08 -5.17
N ALA A 8 6.91 -15.47 -4.34
CA ALA A 8 6.49 -14.46 -3.37
C ALA A 8 5.90 -13.23 -4.06
N LEU A 9 6.51 -12.79 -5.17
CA LEU A 9 5.99 -11.67 -5.95
C LEU A 9 4.69 -12.01 -6.65
N SER A 10 4.52 -13.24 -7.15
CA SER A 10 3.25 -13.75 -7.67
C SER A 10 2.14 -13.71 -6.60
N VAL A 11 2.44 -14.15 -5.37
CA VAL A 11 1.52 -14.04 -4.23
C VAL A 11 1.21 -12.58 -3.91
N LEU A 12 2.20 -11.69 -3.91
CA LEU A 12 1.99 -10.27 -3.66
C LEU A 12 1.09 -9.63 -4.73
N TYR A 13 1.26 -9.96 -6.02
CA TYR A 13 0.31 -9.56 -7.07
C TYR A 13 -1.11 -10.05 -6.80
N GLY A 14 -1.25 -11.28 -6.29
CA GLY A 14 -2.54 -11.83 -5.87
C GLY A 14 -3.21 -11.03 -4.75
N VAL A 15 -2.44 -10.51 -3.79
CA VAL A 15 -2.95 -9.59 -2.75
C VAL A 15 -3.47 -8.28 -3.35
N TRP A 16 -2.90 -7.86 -4.48
CA TRP A 16 -3.36 -6.70 -5.26
C TRP A 16 -4.51 -7.03 -6.23
N GLY A 17 -5.01 -8.27 -6.25
CA GLY A 17 -6.12 -8.70 -7.10
C GLY A 17 -5.69 -9.15 -8.51
N TYR A 18 -4.40 -9.34 -8.76
CA TYR A 18 -3.87 -9.78 -10.06
C TYR A 18 -3.41 -11.23 -10.03
N GLU A 19 -3.78 -12.01 -11.06
CA GLU A 19 -3.28 -13.36 -11.27
C GLU A 19 -2.04 -13.31 -12.18
N VAL A 20 -0.85 -13.36 -11.57
CA VAL A 20 0.43 -13.34 -12.30
C VAL A 20 1.21 -14.62 -12.01
N PRO A 21 1.48 -15.48 -13.01
CA PRO A 21 2.29 -16.68 -12.82
C PRO A 21 3.71 -16.35 -12.33
N ALA A 22 4.30 -17.25 -11.52
CA ALA A 22 5.60 -17.01 -10.89
C ALA A 22 6.79 -16.87 -11.87
N ASP A 23 6.67 -17.31 -13.12
CA ASP A 23 7.68 -17.11 -14.16
C ASP A 23 7.59 -15.73 -14.84
N SER A 24 6.50 -15.00 -14.58
CA SER A 24 6.16 -13.70 -15.15
C SER A 24 6.03 -12.60 -14.07
N ALA A 25 6.05 -13.00 -12.80
CA ALA A 25 5.97 -12.11 -11.65
C ALA A 25 7.32 -11.43 -11.39
N TRP A 26 7.53 -10.32 -12.09
CA TRP A 26 8.73 -9.48 -12.00
C TRP A 26 8.36 -8.03 -11.72
N CYS A 27 9.30 -7.26 -11.18
CA CYS A 27 9.06 -5.86 -10.83
C CYS A 27 8.92 -4.93 -12.04
N ASP A 28 9.62 -5.21 -13.14
CA ASP A 28 9.52 -4.48 -14.40
C ASP A 28 8.16 -4.66 -15.07
N GLN A 29 7.44 -5.76 -14.77
CA GLN A 29 6.10 -6.02 -15.28
C GLN A 29 4.99 -5.31 -14.47
N ALA A 30 5.30 -4.75 -13.29
CA ALA A 30 4.32 -4.09 -12.43
C ALA A 30 3.58 -2.95 -13.14
N VAL A 31 4.27 -2.25 -14.04
CA VAL A 31 3.73 -1.12 -14.81
C VAL A 31 2.51 -1.51 -15.65
N ARG A 32 2.42 -2.78 -16.10
CA ARG A 32 1.26 -3.27 -16.87
C ARG A 32 -0.02 -3.30 -16.04
N ALA A 33 0.10 -3.40 -14.72
CA ALA A 33 -0.98 -3.33 -13.75
C ALA A 33 -1.17 -1.91 -13.18
N GLY A 34 -0.49 -0.90 -13.72
CA GLY A 34 -0.47 0.45 -13.13
C GLY A 34 0.21 0.49 -11.76
N LEU A 35 1.06 -0.49 -11.46
CA LEU A 35 1.79 -0.59 -10.19
C LEU A 35 3.28 -0.32 -10.40
N ALA A 36 3.95 0.01 -9.31
CA ALA A 36 5.40 0.10 -9.25
C ALA A 36 5.93 -0.73 -8.09
N CYS A 37 7.12 -1.32 -8.28
CA CYS A 37 7.85 -1.89 -7.18
C CYS A 37 8.59 -0.81 -6.39
N LYS A 38 8.67 -1.00 -5.09
CA LYS A 38 9.58 -0.27 -4.19
C LYS A 38 10.25 -1.28 -3.28
N SER A 39 11.57 -1.24 -3.20
CA SER A 39 12.35 -2.14 -2.35
C SER A 39 13.41 -1.38 -1.57
N GLY A 40 13.83 -1.93 -0.44
CA GLY A 40 14.89 -1.33 0.36
C GLY A 40 15.01 -1.99 1.72
N ASN A 41 15.42 -1.20 2.71
CA ASN A 41 15.46 -1.61 4.10
C ASN A 41 14.70 -0.58 4.95
N ALA A 42 13.83 -1.05 5.84
CA ALA A 42 13.03 -0.22 6.73
C ALA A 42 12.72 -0.97 8.04
N SER A 43 12.38 -0.22 9.10
CA SER A 43 11.89 -0.84 10.34
C SER A 43 10.48 -1.40 10.14
N LEU A 44 10.05 -2.30 11.04
CA LEU A 44 8.69 -2.83 11.02
C LEU A 44 7.66 -1.70 11.12
N GLN A 45 7.86 -0.76 12.04
CA GLN A 45 6.97 0.38 12.21
C GLN A 45 6.85 1.21 10.93
N THR A 46 7.95 1.46 10.22
CA THR A 46 7.90 2.19 8.95
C THR A 46 7.05 1.47 7.90
N LEU A 47 7.12 0.13 7.80
CA LEU A 47 6.30 -0.62 6.85
C LEU A 47 4.83 -0.71 7.29
N VAL A 48 4.59 -0.81 8.60
CA VAL A 48 3.25 -0.66 9.17
C VAL A 48 2.67 0.68 8.75
N ASP A 49 3.39 1.79 8.96
CA ASP A 49 2.97 3.16 8.61
C ASP A 49 2.76 3.36 7.10
N GLN A 50 3.47 2.62 6.25
CA GLN A 50 3.24 2.63 4.80
C GLN A 50 1.93 1.93 4.40
N ASN A 51 1.35 1.14 5.31
CA ASN A 51 0.03 0.54 5.20
C ASN A 51 -0.20 -0.36 3.97
N LEU A 52 0.86 -0.96 3.45
CA LEU A 52 0.83 -1.85 2.29
C LEU A 52 1.40 -3.22 2.63
N PRO A 53 0.89 -4.31 2.04
CA PRO A 53 1.52 -5.62 2.07
C PRO A 53 2.90 -5.58 1.41
N TRP A 54 3.84 -6.38 1.92
CA TRP A 54 5.21 -6.45 1.39
C TRP A 54 5.78 -7.86 1.47
N ILE A 55 6.80 -8.13 0.66
CA ILE A 55 7.64 -9.32 0.79
C ILE A 55 8.71 -9.04 1.84
N ALA A 56 8.72 -9.84 2.90
CA ALA A 56 9.81 -9.91 3.87
C ALA A 56 10.72 -11.10 3.53
N SER A 57 12.04 -10.89 3.58
CA SER A 57 13.01 -11.98 3.46
C SER A 57 13.45 -12.41 4.86
N LEU A 58 12.95 -13.57 5.31
CA LEU A 58 13.26 -14.13 6.63
C LEU A 58 14.56 -14.95 6.57
N LYS A 59 15.46 -14.73 7.53
CA LYS A 59 16.72 -15.47 7.68
C LYS A 59 16.58 -16.51 8.77
N VAL A 60 16.42 -17.78 8.38
CA VAL A 60 16.26 -18.91 9.30
C VAL A 60 17.43 -19.88 9.10
N GLY A 61 18.41 -19.83 10.01
CA GLY A 61 19.71 -20.49 9.80
C GLY A 61 20.40 -19.89 8.57
N ASP A 62 20.89 -20.75 7.66
CA ASP A 62 21.54 -20.34 6.42
C ASP A 62 20.56 -20.10 5.25
N LYS A 63 19.24 -20.17 5.50
CA LYS A 63 18.22 -20.05 4.46
C LYS A 63 17.57 -18.67 4.49
N LYS A 64 17.37 -18.11 3.29
CA LYS A 64 16.50 -16.96 3.06
C LYS A 64 15.15 -17.44 2.57
N LEU A 65 14.09 -17.01 3.24
CA LEU A 65 12.71 -17.42 3.00
C LEU A 65 11.89 -16.16 2.70
N PRO A 66 11.57 -15.85 1.44
CA PRO A 66 10.65 -14.77 1.11
C PRO A 66 9.23 -15.16 1.54
N VAL A 67 8.52 -14.25 2.20
CA VAL A 67 7.12 -14.40 2.63
C VAL A 67 6.38 -13.09 2.40
N VAL A 68 5.07 -13.13 2.12
CA VAL A 68 4.27 -11.90 1.94
C VAL A 68 3.57 -11.54 3.24
N VAL A 69 3.93 -10.42 3.86
CA VAL A 69 3.28 -9.93 5.07
C VAL A 69 1.99 -9.21 4.69
N VAL A 70 0.87 -9.65 5.29
CA VAL A 70 -0.47 -9.11 5.01
C VAL A 70 -1.18 -8.57 6.24
N ARG A 71 -0.76 -8.96 7.45
CA ARG A 71 -1.24 -8.38 8.71
C ARG A 71 -0.09 -8.18 9.68
N VAL A 72 -0.10 -7.04 10.37
CA VAL A 72 0.71 -6.82 11.58
C VAL A 72 -0.20 -6.41 12.71
N GLY A 73 -0.32 -7.29 13.69
CA GLY A 73 -0.98 -7.06 14.96
C GLY A 73 0.00 -6.73 16.09
N GLU A 74 -0.51 -6.51 17.29
CA GLU A 74 0.30 -6.19 18.47
C GLU A 74 1.21 -7.34 18.87
N ALA A 75 0.71 -8.58 18.78
CA ALA A 75 1.44 -9.78 19.22
C ALA A 75 1.85 -10.71 18.06
N SER A 76 1.30 -10.48 16.86
CA SER A 76 1.41 -11.44 15.75
C SER A 76 1.55 -10.77 14.39
N VAL A 77 2.18 -11.49 13.46
CA VAL A 77 2.33 -11.09 12.06
C VAL A 77 1.79 -12.23 11.20
N ASP A 78 0.83 -11.95 10.32
CA ASP A 78 0.36 -12.95 9.36
C ASP A 78 1.09 -12.80 8.03
N VAL A 79 1.57 -13.93 7.53
CA VAL A 79 2.30 -14.03 6.28
C VAL A 79 1.68 -15.06 5.36
N LEU A 80 1.75 -14.82 4.06
CA LEU A 80 1.37 -15.77 3.02
C LEU A 80 2.61 -16.49 2.48
N VAL A 81 2.47 -17.81 2.35
CA VAL A 81 3.43 -18.69 1.69
C VAL A 81 2.66 -19.56 0.70
N GLY A 82 2.73 -19.19 -0.58
CA GLY A 82 1.81 -19.72 -1.59
C GLY A 82 0.36 -19.34 -1.24
N GLN A 83 -0.50 -20.35 -1.10
CA GLN A 83 -1.93 -20.16 -0.77
C GLN A 83 -2.24 -20.29 0.73
N GLN A 84 -1.22 -20.44 1.58
CA GLN A 84 -1.41 -20.65 3.01
C GLN A 84 -1.07 -19.39 3.80
N THR A 85 -1.92 -19.07 4.78
CA THR A 85 -1.66 -18.04 5.79
C THR A 85 -1.01 -18.68 7.01
N TRP A 86 0.10 -18.10 7.46
CA TRP A 86 0.83 -18.49 8.65
C TRP A 86 0.89 -17.32 9.63
N THR A 87 0.53 -17.57 10.89
CA THR A 87 0.64 -16.58 11.96
C THR A 87 1.95 -16.79 12.72
N LEU A 88 2.78 -15.77 12.73
CA LEU A 88 4.06 -15.72 13.41
C LEU A 88 3.93 -14.87 14.68
N THR A 89 4.68 -15.21 15.72
CA THR A 89 4.81 -14.28 16.86
C THR A 89 5.66 -13.09 16.45
N HIS A 90 5.31 -11.89 16.94
CA HIS A 90 6.06 -10.67 16.65
C HIS A 90 7.56 -10.83 16.99
N LYS A 91 7.85 -11.35 18.19
CA LYS A 91 9.21 -11.60 18.68
C LYS A 91 10.01 -12.54 17.76
N TRP A 92 9.37 -13.58 17.23
CA TRP A 92 10.06 -14.49 16.32
C TRP A 92 10.35 -13.81 14.98
N PHE A 93 9.35 -13.12 14.41
CA PHE A 93 9.51 -12.39 13.15
C PHE A 93 10.67 -11.38 13.23
N GLU A 94 10.72 -10.56 14.28
CA GLU A 94 11.79 -9.58 14.50
C GLU A 94 13.18 -10.21 14.70
N SER A 95 13.25 -11.46 15.15
CA SER A 95 14.53 -12.17 15.32
C SER A 95 15.11 -12.71 14.02
N VAL A 96 14.29 -12.87 12.98
CA VAL A 96 14.69 -13.47 11.69
C VAL A 96 14.60 -12.49 10.52
N TRP A 97 13.88 -11.38 10.65
CA TRP A 97 13.76 -10.37 9.61
C TRP A 97 14.63 -9.14 9.90
N THR A 98 15.42 -8.71 8.92
CA THR A 98 16.41 -7.63 9.09
C THR A 98 16.04 -6.32 8.40
N GLY A 99 14.77 -6.13 8.06
CA GLY A 99 14.25 -4.88 7.49
C GLY A 99 14.13 -4.87 5.96
N ASP A 100 14.70 -5.85 5.27
CA ASP A 100 14.62 -5.98 3.82
C ASP A 100 13.17 -6.18 3.35
N TYR A 101 12.72 -5.33 2.42
CA TYR A 101 11.36 -5.34 1.90
C TYR A 101 11.30 -5.14 0.38
N LEU A 102 10.23 -5.67 -0.21
CA LEU A 102 9.73 -5.32 -1.53
C LEU A 102 8.22 -5.17 -1.45
N LEU A 103 7.68 -4.03 -1.85
CA LEU A 103 6.25 -3.80 -1.95
C LEU A 103 5.87 -3.37 -3.36
N LEU A 104 4.59 -3.55 -3.67
CA LEU A 104 3.95 -2.94 -4.83
C LEU A 104 3.14 -1.73 -4.33
N TRP A 105 3.01 -0.70 -5.15
CA TRP A 105 2.17 0.46 -4.87
C TRP A 105 1.68 1.10 -6.16
N LYS A 106 0.59 1.85 -6.08
CA LYS A 106 0.00 2.59 -7.21
C LYS A 106 0.49 4.03 -7.20
N MET A 107 1.07 4.48 -8.31
CA MET A 107 1.52 5.86 -8.54
C MET A 107 0.31 6.77 -8.83
N SER A 108 0.53 8.04 -9.14
CA SER A 108 -0.55 8.88 -9.67
C SER A 108 -1.13 8.32 -10.99
N PRO A 109 -2.30 8.79 -11.46
CA PRO A 109 -2.88 8.32 -12.72
C PRO A 109 -1.95 8.43 -13.92
N GLU A 110 -1.06 9.44 -13.95
CA GLU A 110 -0.08 9.63 -15.03
C GLU A 110 1.24 8.89 -14.79
N GLY A 111 1.36 8.12 -13.70
CA GLY A 111 2.55 7.33 -13.37
C GLY A 111 3.63 8.11 -12.63
N GLU A 112 3.30 9.26 -12.05
CA GLU A 112 4.22 10.07 -11.27
C GLU A 112 4.25 9.66 -9.80
N SER A 113 5.42 9.83 -9.19
CA SER A 113 5.62 9.49 -7.78
C SER A 113 5.16 10.57 -6.80
N THR A 114 4.83 11.75 -7.33
CA THR A 114 4.37 12.91 -6.59
C THR A 114 3.44 13.76 -7.44
N ILE A 115 2.40 14.35 -6.84
CA ILE A 115 1.59 15.38 -7.49
C ILE A 115 1.98 16.74 -6.92
N THR A 116 2.27 17.70 -7.79
CA THR A 116 2.73 19.04 -7.41
C THR A 116 1.96 20.12 -8.14
N ARG A 117 2.30 21.39 -7.87
CA ARG A 117 1.73 22.54 -8.59
C ARG A 117 2.05 22.58 -10.09
N ASP A 118 3.07 21.84 -10.53
CA ASP A 118 3.52 21.78 -11.91
C ASP A 118 3.00 20.52 -12.64
N SER A 119 2.23 19.68 -11.93
CA SER A 119 1.50 18.54 -12.51
C SER A 119 0.43 19.02 -13.50
N SER A 120 -0.04 18.10 -14.35
CA SER A 120 -1.11 18.39 -15.30
C SER A 120 -2.42 18.79 -14.60
N GLU A 121 -3.29 19.46 -15.35
CA GLU A 121 -4.66 19.76 -14.90
C GLU A 121 -5.43 18.47 -14.56
N GLU A 122 -5.18 17.36 -15.26
CA GLU A 122 -5.82 16.06 -15.03
C GLU A 122 -5.39 15.43 -13.69
N GLU A 123 -4.10 15.51 -13.34
CA GLU A 123 -3.60 15.04 -12.04
C GLU A 123 -4.17 15.86 -10.89
N ILE A 124 -4.22 17.19 -11.05
CA ILE A 124 -4.74 18.09 -10.02
C ILE A 124 -6.24 17.85 -9.81
N LEU A 125 -6.99 17.69 -10.92
CA LEU A 125 -8.41 17.38 -10.86
C LEU A 125 -8.67 16.03 -10.18
N TRP A 126 -7.88 15.00 -10.49
CA TRP A 126 -7.94 13.70 -9.82
C TRP A 126 -7.67 13.83 -8.33
N LEU A 127 -6.61 14.54 -7.95
CA LEU A 127 -6.24 14.77 -6.56
C LEU A 127 -7.38 15.45 -5.79
N GLU A 128 -7.96 16.51 -6.35
CA GLU A 128 -9.06 17.21 -5.69
C GLU A 128 -10.32 16.34 -5.58
N THR A 129 -10.62 15.55 -6.61
CA THR A 129 -11.72 14.56 -6.58
C THR A 129 -11.52 13.55 -5.44
N MET A 130 -10.31 13.02 -5.30
CA MET A 130 -9.98 12.05 -4.26
C MET A 130 -10.02 12.66 -2.86
N LEU A 131 -9.53 13.89 -2.69
CA LEU A 131 -9.61 14.62 -1.42
C LEU A 131 -11.07 14.94 -1.05
N ASN A 132 -11.89 15.36 -2.00
CA ASN A 132 -13.30 15.63 -1.75
C ASN A 132 -14.04 14.36 -1.30
N ARG A 133 -13.76 13.21 -1.94
CA ARG A 133 -14.30 11.91 -1.51
C ARG A 133 -13.83 11.54 -0.10
N ALA A 134 -12.53 11.66 0.18
CA ALA A 134 -11.96 11.28 1.47
C ALA A 134 -12.43 12.16 2.64
N LEU A 135 -12.65 13.45 2.37
CA LEU A 135 -13.05 14.44 3.38
C LEU A 135 -14.57 14.66 3.43
N HIS A 136 -15.34 13.90 2.64
CA HIS A 136 -16.80 14.05 2.50
C HIS A 136 -17.23 15.48 2.13
N ILE A 137 -16.49 16.12 1.22
CA ILE A 137 -16.75 17.47 0.72
C ILE A 137 -17.53 17.37 -0.60
N SER A 138 -18.68 18.04 -0.68
CA SER A 138 -19.57 18.02 -1.87
C SER A 138 -19.31 19.14 -2.88
N THR A 139 -18.12 19.75 -2.88
CA THR A 139 -17.76 20.80 -3.84
C THR A 139 -17.31 20.18 -5.16
N GLU A 140 -17.59 20.84 -6.28
CA GLU A 140 -16.99 20.47 -7.56
C GLU A 140 -15.46 20.57 -7.47
N PRO A 141 -14.72 19.56 -7.98
CA PRO A 141 -13.27 19.61 -8.02
C PRO A 141 -12.78 20.63 -9.06
N SER A 142 -11.64 21.23 -8.81
CA SER A 142 -10.95 22.17 -9.68
C SER A 142 -9.63 21.56 -10.17
N ALA A 143 -9.24 21.89 -11.39
CA ALA A 143 -7.95 21.52 -11.94
C ALA A 143 -6.81 22.49 -11.55
N GLU A 144 -7.06 23.40 -10.58
CA GLU A 144 -6.11 24.46 -10.23
C GLU A 144 -5.44 24.24 -8.88
N TRP A 145 -4.12 24.41 -8.83
CA TRP A 145 -3.35 24.38 -7.59
C TRP A 145 -3.54 25.66 -6.76
N ARG A 146 -4.65 25.73 -6.00
CA ARG A 146 -5.02 26.87 -5.14
C ARG A 146 -4.65 26.64 -3.67
N PRO A 147 -4.54 27.69 -2.83
CA PRO A 147 -4.27 27.52 -1.40
C PRO A 147 -5.24 26.58 -0.68
N LEU A 148 -6.52 26.57 -1.07
CA LEU A 148 -7.53 25.67 -0.52
C LEU A 148 -7.21 24.19 -0.79
N LEU A 149 -6.63 23.85 -1.95
CA LEU A 149 -6.18 22.48 -2.25
C LEU A 149 -5.10 22.04 -1.25
N VAL A 150 -4.14 22.92 -0.95
CA VAL A 150 -3.08 22.64 0.03
C VAL A 150 -3.65 22.43 1.44
N GLU A 151 -4.68 23.17 1.82
CA GLU A 151 -5.39 22.95 3.08
C GLU A 151 -6.10 21.59 3.12
N LYS A 152 -6.79 21.20 2.03
CA LYS A 152 -7.39 19.86 1.89
C LYS A 152 -6.35 18.75 2.00
N ILE A 153 -5.20 18.88 1.32
CA ILE A 153 -4.10 17.92 1.40
C ILE A 153 -3.63 17.76 2.85
N LYS A 154 -3.39 18.88 3.55
CA LYS A 154 -2.95 18.85 4.96
C LYS A 154 -4.02 18.26 5.88
N GLN A 155 -5.30 18.56 5.65
CA GLN A 155 -6.40 17.99 6.41
C GLN A 155 -6.45 16.47 6.24
N PHE A 156 -6.34 15.99 5.01
CA PHE A 156 -6.26 14.56 4.69
C PHE A 156 -5.04 13.90 5.33
N GLN A 157 -3.85 14.48 5.17
CA GLN A 157 -2.64 13.95 5.79
C GLN A 157 -2.81 13.82 7.31
N LYS A 158 -3.38 14.85 7.96
CA LYS A 158 -3.63 14.82 9.40
C LYS A 158 -4.64 13.73 9.80
N SER A 159 -5.75 13.58 9.06
CA SER A 159 -6.78 12.58 9.38
C SER A 159 -6.30 11.14 9.20
N HIS A 160 -5.29 10.92 8.34
CA HIS A 160 -4.67 9.62 8.10
C HIS A 160 -3.34 9.42 8.85
N HIS A 161 -3.04 10.25 9.87
CA HIS A 161 -1.81 10.17 10.68
C HIS A 161 -0.51 10.26 9.87
N LEU A 162 -0.55 10.97 8.74
CA LEU A 162 0.60 11.25 7.90
C LEU A 162 1.31 12.53 8.33
N LYS A 163 2.55 12.67 7.86
CA LYS A 163 3.27 13.93 7.96
C LYS A 163 2.46 15.03 7.27
N THR A 164 2.03 16.04 8.04
CA THR A 164 1.17 17.13 7.56
C THR A 164 1.99 18.26 6.92
N ASP A 165 2.67 17.97 5.82
CA ASP A 165 3.53 18.92 5.11
C ASP A 165 2.92 19.50 3.84
N GLY A 166 1.76 19.00 3.40
CA GLY A 166 1.11 19.40 2.15
C GLY A 166 1.73 18.80 0.89
N VAL A 167 2.66 17.84 1.03
CA VAL A 167 3.30 17.16 -0.10
C VAL A 167 2.53 15.90 -0.47
N VAL A 168 2.07 15.79 -1.71
CA VAL A 168 1.42 14.59 -2.23
C VAL A 168 2.47 13.63 -2.76
N GLY A 169 3.16 12.94 -1.85
CA GLY A 169 4.13 11.89 -2.18
C GLY A 169 3.61 10.48 -1.91
N PHE A 170 4.53 9.51 -1.87
CA PHE A 170 4.24 8.08 -1.67
C PHE A 170 3.13 7.79 -0.64
N SER A 171 3.30 8.22 0.61
CA SER A 171 2.34 7.90 1.68
C SER A 171 0.96 8.52 1.42
N THR A 172 0.91 9.75 0.89
CA THR A 172 -0.35 10.41 0.57
C THR A 172 -1.05 9.70 -0.59
N LEU A 173 -0.32 9.34 -1.66
CA LEU A 173 -0.87 8.60 -2.81
C LEU A 173 -1.42 7.23 -2.40
N VAL A 174 -0.67 6.47 -1.59
CA VAL A 174 -1.13 5.17 -1.07
C VAL A 174 -2.47 5.31 -0.35
N HIS A 175 -2.61 6.28 0.55
CA HIS A 175 -3.85 6.47 1.29
C HIS A 175 -5.00 7.01 0.42
N LEU A 176 -4.72 7.84 -0.58
CA LEU A 176 -5.76 8.28 -1.54
C LEU A 176 -6.31 7.09 -2.31
N TRP A 177 -5.45 6.21 -2.85
CA TRP A 177 -5.88 5.00 -3.55
C TRP A 177 -6.60 4.01 -2.65
N GLN A 178 -6.20 3.92 -1.38
CA GLN A 178 -6.92 3.15 -0.38
C GLN A 178 -8.36 3.66 -0.22
N VAL A 179 -8.55 4.96 0.02
CA VAL A 179 -9.89 5.56 0.09
C VAL A 179 -10.70 5.34 -1.19
N ALA A 180 -10.03 5.27 -2.35
CA ALA A 180 -10.68 4.93 -3.62
C ALA A 180 -11.23 3.50 -3.67
N GLY A 181 -10.65 2.58 -2.88
CA GLY A 181 -10.87 1.13 -2.98
C GLY A 181 -9.97 0.45 -4.02
N GLU A 182 -8.90 1.12 -4.48
CA GLU A 182 -8.04 0.67 -5.58
C GLU A 182 -6.60 0.36 -5.14
N SER A 183 -6.40 0.12 -3.84
CA SER A 183 -5.10 -0.27 -3.28
C SER A 183 -5.27 -1.46 -2.36
N ALA A 184 -4.21 -2.28 -2.26
CA ALA A 184 -4.09 -3.25 -1.19
C ALA A 184 -3.94 -2.55 0.17
N TYR A 185 -4.21 -3.31 1.23
CA TYR A 185 -4.13 -2.87 2.62
C TYR A 185 -3.30 -3.84 3.43
N LEU A 186 -2.44 -3.30 4.31
CA LEU A 186 -1.91 -4.07 5.43
C LEU A 186 -2.95 -4.10 6.55
N TYR A 187 -3.40 -5.29 6.94
CA TYR A 187 -4.34 -5.42 8.04
C TYR A 187 -3.65 -5.18 9.40
N ARG A 188 -4.42 -4.66 10.38
CA ARG A 188 -3.97 -4.42 11.76
C ARG A 188 -5.04 -4.87 12.76
N ASP A 189 -4.66 -5.17 13.99
CA ASP A 189 -5.56 -5.75 15.02
C ASP A 189 -6.79 -4.89 15.32
N GLU A 190 -6.72 -3.56 15.17
CA GLU A 190 -7.86 -2.66 15.46
C GLU A 190 -8.14 -1.61 14.37
N ALA A 191 -7.75 -1.85 13.11
CA ALA A 191 -8.12 -0.94 12.03
C ALA A 191 -8.30 -1.67 10.69
N ASN A 192 -9.46 -2.30 10.50
CA ASN A 192 -10.22 -2.22 9.25
C ASN A 192 -11.61 -2.84 9.45
N ILE A 193 -12.60 -1.96 9.68
CA ILE A 193 -13.98 -2.22 9.28
C ILE A 193 -13.94 -2.35 7.76
N SER A 194 -14.35 -3.51 7.25
CA SER A 194 -14.51 -3.82 5.84
C SER A 194 -15.23 -2.71 5.06
N PRO A 195 -14.84 -2.38 3.82
CA PRO A 195 -15.76 -1.71 2.91
C PRO A 195 -16.89 -2.69 2.55
N GLU A 196 -18.09 -2.34 2.99
CA GLU A 196 -19.42 -2.76 2.51
C GLU A 196 -19.82 -4.24 2.56
N THR A 197 -20.77 -4.55 3.45
CA THR A 197 -22.00 -5.25 3.04
C THR A 197 -23.21 -4.36 3.34
N THR A 198 -23.49 -3.43 2.43
CA THR A 198 -24.84 -2.87 2.27
C THR A 198 -25.44 -3.44 0.99
N VAL A 199 -26.04 -4.63 1.07
CA VAL A 199 -27.02 -5.06 0.08
C VAL A 199 -28.34 -5.23 0.81
N LYS A 200 -29.29 -4.37 0.45
CA LYS A 200 -30.70 -4.40 0.84
C LYS A 200 -31.32 -5.77 0.57
N GLY A 201 -32.20 -6.21 1.47
CA GLY A 201 -33.02 -7.41 1.27
C GLY A 201 -34.18 -7.55 2.25
N LYS A 202 -35.16 -6.64 2.20
CA LYS A 202 -36.61 -6.96 2.20
C LYS A 202 -37.43 -5.70 1.97
#